data_AF-A0A3B0ZMQ9-F1
#
_entry.id   AF-A0A3B0ZMQ9-F1
#
_cell.length_a   1.000
_cell.length_b   1.000
_cell.length_c   1.000
_cell.angle_alpha   90.00
_cell.angle_beta   90.00
_cell.angle_gamma   90.00
#
_symmetry.space_group_name_H-M   'P 1'
#
loop_
_entity.id
_entity.type
_entity.pdbx_description
1 polymer ?
#
loop_
_entity_poly.entity_id
_entity_poly.type
_entity_poly.pdbx_seq_one_letter_code
_entity_poly.pdbx_strand_id
1 'polypeptide(L)'
;MNRTDTQQIRKGILLLASILLVGGWLINAYVDRERQRDLDDWAIRLGLVAETRIEAIENWLDEQRVALDDLANNASVQLYLWQLSQRTRKDSSAEPAQLTYLRNLIIASAERYGLTPETEQPVIPANLPQRHDTGLALFDNKPRLVVATQGMPEIGNAFQRTIDKTLQTGETNYSQLVTDSHDRVLFGIAVPVPVVLGAEATQNHSGVVFAVYNAARTLYPLLRRGVPVAPSDESLLVMKQDAQVVYLSPTASGGIPTRKTLPLDRTGLAAAAAVTRPGQFGEFMNYQGKPVLAISRPLRSLPWILVQEVSATQALLESNRHRRSLIITFSLLLFVIAAILVAAWRHGSSVRALQDADELRAKTHELQNQTELLHAVTDNTEAHILLLDERQQVLFANSLIA
;
A
#
# COMPACT_ATOMS: atom_id res chain seq x y z
N MET A 1 -15.20 58.48 21.97
CA MET A 1 -15.41 57.03 21.82
C MET A 1 -15.13 56.37 23.16
N ASN A 2 -16.17 55.91 23.86
CA ASN A 2 -16.02 55.44 25.24
C ASN A 2 -15.26 54.10 25.31
N ARG A 3 -14.54 53.89 26.42
CA ARG A 3 -13.77 52.67 26.69
C ARG A 3 -14.64 51.40 26.63
N THR A 4 -15.94 51.54 26.88
CA THR A 4 -16.97 50.49 26.85
C THR A 4 -17.33 50.04 25.43
N ASP A 5 -17.46 50.94 24.46
CA ASP A 5 -17.78 50.59 23.05
C ASP A 5 -16.64 49.79 22.41
N THR A 6 -15.40 50.20 22.71
CA THR A 6 -14.21 49.52 22.21
C THR A 6 -14.11 48.09 22.76
N GLN A 7 -14.57 47.85 23.99
CA GLN A 7 -14.62 46.51 24.59
C GLN A 7 -15.70 45.64 23.97
N GLN A 8 -16.86 46.19 23.62
CA GLN A 8 -17.93 45.42 22.96
C GLN A 8 -17.53 44.98 21.55
N ILE A 9 -16.91 45.87 20.77
CA ILE A 9 -16.39 45.54 19.42
C ILE A 9 -15.33 44.44 19.50
N ARG A 10 -14.39 44.55 20.45
CA ARG A 10 -13.37 43.51 20.69
C ARG A 10 -13.98 42.15 21.02
N LYS A 11 -15.01 42.10 21.88
CA LYS A 11 -15.72 40.86 22.21
C LYS A 11 -16.40 40.24 20.99
N GLY A 12 -17.05 41.06 20.14
CA GLY A 12 -17.68 40.60 18.90
C GLY A 12 -16.67 40.01 17.90
N ILE A 13 -15.53 40.68 17.70
CA ILE A 13 -14.45 40.19 16.84
C ILE A 13 -13.87 38.89 17.39
N LEU A 14 -13.62 38.80 18.70
CA LEU A 14 -13.11 37.57 19.33
C LEU A 14 -14.10 36.41 19.19
N LEU A 15 -15.40 36.66 19.32
CA LEU A 15 -16.43 35.65 19.15
C LEU A 15 -16.50 35.16 17.70
N LEU A 16 -16.49 36.07 16.72
CA LEU A 16 -16.46 35.70 15.30
C LEU A 16 -15.19 34.90 14.96
N ALA A 17 -14.03 35.34 15.44
CA ALA A 17 -12.77 34.63 15.25
C ALA A 17 -12.82 33.22 15.87
N SER A 18 -13.43 33.08 17.06
CA SER A 18 -13.60 31.78 17.71
C SER A 18 -14.48 30.83 16.88
N ILE A 19 -15.59 31.32 16.31
CA ILE A 19 -16.48 30.52 15.46
C ILE A 19 -15.75 30.08 14.19
N LEU A 20 -15.00 30.98 13.55
CA LEU A 20 -14.23 30.64 12.34
C LEU A 20 -13.15 29.59 12.63
N LEU A 21 -12.43 29.73 13.75
CA LEU A 21 -11.40 28.78 14.15
C LEU A 21 -12.00 27.40 14.48
N VAL A 22 -13.07 27.36 15.28
CA VAL A 22 -13.74 26.11 15.66
C VAL A 22 -14.39 25.46 14.43
N GLY A 23 -15.05 26.24 13.58
CA GLY A 23 -15.66 25.78 12.33
C GLY A 23 -14.62 25.19 11.38
N GLY A 24 -13.52 25.90 11.15
CA GLY A 24 -12.40 25.42 10.33
C GLY A 24 -11.78 24.14 10.89
N TRP A 25 -11.59 24.08 12.21
CA TRP A 25 -11.08 22.88 12.88
C TRP A 25 -12.03 21.68 12.72
N LEU A 26 -13.34 21.87 12.89
CA LEU A 26 -14.34 20.82 12.70
C LEU A 26 -14.38 20.30 11.26
N ILE A 27 -14.29 21.20 10.26
CA ILE A 27 -14.23 20.82 8.84
C ILE A 27 -13.00 19.96 8.59
N ASN A 28 -11.82 20.38 9.07
CA ASN A 28 -10.60 19.62 8.88
C ASN A 28 -10.67 18.26 9.59
N ALA A 29 -11.15 18.23 10.84
CA ALA A 29 -11.30 16.99 11.61
C ALA A 29 -12.27 16.00 10.94
N TYR A 30 -13.37 16.49 10.35
CA TYR A 30 -14.31 15.65 9.61
C TYR A 30 -13.68 15.07 8.33
N VAL A 31 -12.99 15.92 7.58
CA VAL A 31 -12.27 15.52 6.36
C VAL A 31 -11.19 14.48 6.63
N ASP A 32 -10.41 14.66 7.69
CA ASP A 32 -9.35 13.72 8.06
C ASP A 32 -9.91 12.36 8.47
N ARG A 33 -11.08 12.33 9.15
CA ARG A 33 -11.78 11.08 9.46
C ARG A 33 -12.25 10.36 8.21
N GLU A 34 -12.80 11.08 7.23
CA GLU A 34 -13.26 10.47 5.98
C GLU A 34 -12.07 9.88 5.19
N ARG A 35 -10.95 10.60 5.13
CA ARG A 35 -9.71 10.07 4.53
C ARG A 35 -9.25 8.81 5.24
N GLN A 36 -9.25 8.79 6.57
CA GLN A 36 -8.82 7.61 7.33
C GLN A 36 -9.73 6.42 7.04
N ARG A 37 -11.04 6.62 6.99
CA ARG A 37 -12.01 5.60 6.61
C ARG A 37 -11.74 5.04 5.22
N ASP A 38 -11.49 5.89 4.23
CA ASP A 38 -11.16 5.45 2.87
C ASP A 38 -9.87 4.62 2.84
N LEU A 39 -8.86 5.04 3.59
CA LEU A 39 -7.60 4.30 3.72
C LEU A 39 -7.82 2.94 4.39
N ASP A 40 -8.66 2.85 5.42
CA ASP A 40 -8.99 1.60 6.10
C ASP A 40 -9.75 0.65 5.15
N ASP A 41 -10.71 1.16 4.37
CA ASP A 41 -11.41 0.39 3.34
C ASP A 41 -10.45 -0.15 2.27
N TRP A 42 -9.47 0.66 1.85
CA TRP A 42 -8.41 0.23 0.94
C TRP A 42 -7.48 -0.81 1.57
N ALA A 43 -7.14 -0.66 2.84
CA ALA A 43 -6.32 -1.63 3.58
C ALA A 43 -6.99 -3.01 3.60
N ILE A 44 -8.32 -3.05 3.82
CA ILE A 44 -9.11 -4.29 3.81
C ILE A 44 -9.12 -4.90 2.40
N ARG A 45 -9.43 -4.10 1.36
CA ARG A 45 -9.52 -4.58 -0.03
C ARG A 45 -8.18 -5.14 -0.53
N LEU A 46 -7.09 -4.40 -0.33
CA LEU A 46 -5.76 -4.85 -0.74
C LEU A 46 -5.31 -6.04 0.10
N GLY A 47 -5.64 -6.06 1.39
CA GLY A 47 -5.36 -7.19 2.28
C GLY A 47 -6.02 -8.48 1.81
N LEU A 48 -7.29 -8.41 1.41
CA LEU A 48 -8.02 -9.56 0.87
C LEU A 48 -7.38 -10.10 -0.42
N VAL A 49 -7.06 -9.20 -1.37
CA VAL A 49 -6.40 -9.61 -2.62
C VAL A 49 -5.01 -10.21 -2.37
N ALA A 50 -4.23 -9.61 -1.47
CA ALA A 50 -2.93 -10.14 -1.08
C ALA A 50 -3.04 -11.55 -0.51
N GLU A 51 -4.04 -11.79 0.36
CA GLU A 51 -4.28 -13.11 0.97
C GLU A 51 -4.68 -14.14 -0.09
N THR A 52 -5.63 -13.81 -0.97
CA THR A 52 -6.04 -14.72 -2.06
C THR A 52 -4.87 -15.10 -2.97
N ARG A 53 -3.96 -14.15 -3.25
CA ARG A 53 -2.79 -14.39 -4.11
C ARG A 53 -1.72 -15.21 -3.39
N ILE A 54 -1.51 -14.99 -2.10
CA ILE A 54 -0.62 -15.85 -1.30
C ILE A 54 -1.18 -17.25 -1.24
N GLU A 55 -2.46 -17.41 -0.92
CA GLU A 55 -3.11 -18.71 -0.86
C GLU A 55 -2.98 -19.46 -2.20
N ALA A 56 -3.13 -18.76 -3.33
CA ALA A 56 -2.91 -19.35 -4.65
C ALA A 56 -1.48 -19.88 -4.85
N ILE A 57 -0.46 -19.18 -4.34
CA ILE A 57 0.95 -19.61 -4.43
C ILE A 57 1.24 -20.75 -3.46
N GLU A 58 0.79 -20.64 -2.22
CA GLU A 58 0.98 -21.65 -1.18
C GLU A 58 0.31 -22.98 -1.55
N ASN A 59 -0.93 -22.93 -2.03
CA ASN A 59 -1.63 -24.13 -2.50
C ASN A 59 -0.90 -24.76 -3.69
N TRP A 60 -0.41 -23.95 -4.63
CA TRP A 60 0.38 -24.47 -5.75
C TRP A 60 1.68 -25.13 -5.27
N LEU A 61 2.41 -24.50 -4.33
CA LEU A 61 3.62 -25.08 -3.74
C LEU A 61 3.35 -26.40 -3.02
N ASP A 62 2.24 -26.48 -2.29
CA ASP A 62 1.84 -27.70 -1.59
C ASP A 62 1.43 -28.81 -2.55
N GLU A 63 0.65 -28.50 -3.59
CA GLU A 63 0.29 -29.45 -4.66
C GLU A 63 1.55 -30.03 -5.34
N GLN A 64 2.54 -29.18 -5.66
CA GLN A 64 3.79 -29.64 -6.25
C GLN A 64 4.61 -30.50 -5.27
N ARG A 65 4.66 -30.11 -4.00
CA ARG A 65 5.35 -30.88 -2.95
C ARG A 65 4.73 -32.27 -2.80
N VAL A 66 3.40 -32.36 -2.67
CA VAL A 66 2.67 -33.63 -2.53
C VAL A 66 2.89 -34.52 -3.74
N ALA A 67 2.82 -33.97 -4.96
CA ALA A 67 3.08 -34.73 -6.19
C ALA A 67 4.47 -35.35 -6.24
N LEU A 68 5.50 -34.62 -5.80
CA LEU A 68 6.89 -35.11 -5.76
C LEU A 68 7.13 -36.07 -4.60
N ASP A 69 6.44 -35.86 -3.47
CA ASP A 69 6.47 -36.75 -2.31
C ASP A 69 5.86 -38.12 -2.63
N ASP A 70 4.73 -38.17 -3.35
CA ASP A 70 4.14 -39.41 -3.85
C ASP A 70 5.14 -40.21 -4.73
N LEU A 71 5.89 -39.51 -5.58
CA LEU A 71 6.91 -40.12 -6.42
C LEU A 71 8.12 -40.59 -5.60
N ALA A 72 8.58 -39.80 -4.64
CA ALA A 72 9.70 -40.15 -3.77
C ALA A 72 9.37 -41.33 -2.83
N ASN A 73 8.10 -41.44 -2.42
CA ASN A 73 7.59 -42.54 -1.60
C ASN A 73 7.18 -43.78 -2.40
N ASN A 74 7.39 -43.78 -3.72
CA ASN A 74 7.14 -44.95 -4.55
C ASN A 74 8.14 -46.07 -4.23
N ALA A 75 7.65 -47.25 -3.85
CA ALA A 75 8.48 -48.39 -3.47
C ALA A 75 9.47 -48.83 -4.57
N SER A 76 9.08 -48.73 -5.85
CA SER A 76 9.96 -49.05 -6.97
C SER A 76 11.09 -48.02 -7.11
N VAL A 77 10.81 -46.73 -6.88
CA VAL A 77 11.83 -45.68 -6.88
C VAL A 77 12.87 -45.94 -5.80
N GLN A 78 12.41 -46.18 -4.57
CA GLN A 78 13.29 -46.44 -3.43
C GLN A 78 14.16 -47.68 -3.65
N LEU A 79 13.56 -48.80 -4.08
CA LEU A 79 14.26 -50.06 -4.29
C LEU A 79 15.29 -49.97 -5.43
N TYR A 80 14.89 -49.45 -6.59
CA TYR A 80 15.79 -49.39 -7.75
C TYR A 80 16.88 -48.35 -7.59
N LEU A 81 16.60 -47.22 -6.93
CA LEU A 81 17.62 -46.24 -6.59
C LEU A 81 18.65 -46.83 -5.62
N TRP A 82 18.19 -47.54 -4.59
CA TRP A 82 19.07 -48.25 -3.66
C TRP A 82 19.95 -49.28 -4.39
N GLN A 83 19.38 -50.14 -5.24
CA GLN A 83 20.14 -51.13 -6.03
C GLN A 83 21.19 -50.48 -6.95
N LEU A 84 20.86 -49.36 -7.59
CA LEU A 84 21.79 -48.62 -8.45
C LEU A 84 22.91 -47.94 -7.64
N SER A 85 22.62 -47.45 -6.43
CA SER A 85 23.62 -46.80 -5.57
C SER A 85 24.71 -47.77 -5.09
N GLN A 86 24.36 -49.05 -4.91
CA GLN A 86 25.26 -50.12 -4.47
C GLN A 86 26.17 -50.65 -5.59
N ARG A 87 25.82 -50.42 -6.86
CA ARG A 87 26.63 -50.89 -7.98
C ARG A 87 27.95 -50.13 -8.08
N THR A 88 29.05 -50.87 -8.03
CA THR A 88 30.38 -50.33 -8.37
C THR A 88 30.52 -50.35 -9.90
N ARG A 89 30.91 -49.20 -10.48
CA ARG A 89 30.94 -48.91 -11.94
C ARG A 89 31.79 -49.86 -12.80
N LYS A 90 32.46 -50.85 -12.22
CA LYS A 90 33.48 -51.68 -12.88
C LYS A 90 32.95 -52.87 -13.70
N ASP A 91 31.67 -53.23 -13.59
CA ASP A 91 31.21 -54.59 -14.01
C ASP A 91 30.12 -54.69 -15.09
N SER A 92 29.75 -53.63 -15.81
CA SER A 92 28.70 -53.81 -16.85
C SER A 92 28.79 -52.85 -18.03
N SER A 93 28.95 -53.43 -19.24
CA SER A 93 28.81 -52.76 -20.54
C SER A 93 27.35 -52.54 -20.96
N ALA A 94 26.38 -53.08 -20.22
CA ALA A 94 24.94 -52.98 -20.51
C ALA A 94 24.22 -52.04 -19.51
N GLU A 95 23.27 -51.25 -20.02
CA GLU A 95 22.41 -50.38 -19.20
C GLU A 95 21.55 -51.24 -18.26
N PRO A 96 21.50 -50.97 -16.93
CA PRO A 96 20.70 -51.75 -16.01
C PRO A 96 19.20 -51.62 -16.32
N ALA A 97 18.44 -52.72 -16.27
CA ALA A 97 16.98 -52.68 -16.45
C ALA A 97 16.27 -51.75 -15.44
N GLN A 98 16.82 -51.62 -14.22
CA GLN A 98 16.39 -50.67 -13.20
C GLN A 98 16.43 -49.21 -13.71
N LEU A 99 17.47 -48.86 -14.47
CA LEU A 99 17.63 -47.51 -14.99
C LEU A 99 16.58 -47.21 -16.06
N THR A 100 16.30 -48.17 -16.95
CA THR A 100 15.24 -48.05 -17.95
C THR A 100 13.85 -47.89 -17.30
N TYR A 101 13.55 -48.65 -16.25
CA TYR A 101 12.30 -48.51 -15.52
C TYR A 101 12.19 -47.13 -14.87
N LEU A 102 13.21 -46.68 -14.14
CA LEU A 102 13.21 -45.35 -13.50
C LEU A 102 13.06 -44.24 -14.55
N ARG A 103 13.73 -44.37 -15.70
CA ARG A 103 13.59 -43.43 -16.82
C ARG A 103 12.13 -43.31 -17.27
N ASN A 104 11.48 -44.43 -17.55
CA ASN A 104 10.09 -44.44 -18.00
C ASN A 104 9.14 -43.89 -16.92
N LEU A 105 9.37 -44.24 -15.65
CA LEU A 105 8.56 -43.74 -14.55
C LEU A 105 8.69 -42.22 -14.37
N ILE A 106 9.91 -41.70 -14.42
CA ILE A 106 10.18 -40.26 -14.29
C ILE A 106 9.59 -39.49 -15.48
N ILE A 107 9.69 -40.02 -16.71
CA ILE A 107 9.05 -39.41 -17.89
C ILE A 107 7.53 -39.39 -17.74
N ALA A 108 6.90 -40.52 -17.41
CA ALA A 108 5.45 -40.60 -17.22
C ALA A 108 4.97 -39.73 -16.06
N SER A 109 5.77 -39.61 -14.98
CA SER A 109 5.45 -38.73 -13.86
C SER A 109 5.55 -37.27 -14.27
N ALA A 110 6.55 -36.89 -15.05
CA ALA A 110 6.67 -35.53 -15.54
C ALA A 110 5.49 -35.14 -16.45
N GLU A 111 5.03 -36.03 -17.32
CA GLU A 111 3.80 -35.84 -18.11
C GLU A 111 2.58 -35.66 -17.20
N ARG A 112 2.41 -36.55 -16.21
CA ARG A 112 1.28 -36.52 -15.27
C ARG A 112 1.22 -35.22 -14.45
N TYR A 113 2.37 -34.69 -14.04
CA TYR A 113 2.45 -33.50 -13.20
C TYR A 113 2.68 -32.19 -13.99
N GLY A 114 2.61 -32.24 -15.33
CA GLY A 114 2.78 -31.06 -16.18
C GLY A 114 4.20 -30.49 -16.19
N LEU A 115 5.20 -31.32 -15.85
CA LEU A 115 6.63 -31.00 -15.90
C LEU A 115 7.22 -31.25 -17.29
N THR A 116 6.46 -30.93 -18.34
CA THR A 116 6.87 -31.08 -19.73
C THR A 116 7.16 -29.72 -20.37
N PRO A 117 8.18 -29.65 -21.24
CA PRO A 117 8.45 -28.44 -22.02
C PRO A 117 7.26 -28.13 -22.95
N GLU A 118 7.02 -26.84 -23.20
CA GLU A 118 5.80 -26.32 -23.83
C GLU A 118 5.62 -26.67 -25.32
N THR A 119 6.54 -27.42 -25.93
CA THR A 119 6.37 -27.78 -27.34
C THR A 119 7.06 -29.09 -27.68
N GLU A 120 6.24 -30.07 -28.06
CA GLU A 120 6.49 -30.91 -29.22
C GLU A 120 6.64 -30.01 -30.46
N GLN A 121 7.67 -29.15 -30.51
CA GLN A 121 8.13 -28.69 -31.81
C GLN A 121 8.66 -29.96 -32.49
N PRO A 122 8.18 -30.31 -33.70
CA PRO A 122 8.80 -31.39 -34.45
C PRO A 122 10.31 -31.13 -34.42
N VAL A 123 11.10 -32.18 -34.18
CA VAL A 123 12.57 -32.10 -34.19
C VAL A 123 12.98 -31.59 -35.56
N ILE A 124 13.00 -30.27 -35.75
CA ILE A 124 13.53 -29.66 -36.94
C ILE A 124 15.02 -29.92 -36.81
N PRO A 125 15.68 -30.53 -37.81
CA PRO A 125 17.13 -30.74 -37.82
C PRO A 125 17.90 -29.42 -38.02
N ALA A 126 17.40 -28.33 -37.45
CA ALA A 126 18.09 -27.08 -37.26
C ALA A 126 18.61 -27.05 -35.83
N ASN A 127 19.86 -26.63 -35.66
CA ASN A 127 20.57 -26.54 -34.39
C ASN A 127 20.02 -25.41 -33.49
N LEU A 128 18.70 -25.39 -33.30
CA LEU A 128 17.99 -24.45 -32.44
C LEU A 128 18.21 -24.87 -30.98
N PRO A 129 18.51 -23.93 -30.07
CA PRO A 129 18.66 -24.24 -28.65
C PRO A 129 17.39 -24.92 -28.13
N GLN A 130 17.52 -26.17 -27.65
CA GLN A 130 16.40 -26.88 -27.04
C GLN A 130 15.97 -26.14 -25.76
N ARG A 131 14.68 -25.85 -25.65
CA ARG A 131 14.10 -25.07 -24.55
C ARG A 131 13.93 -25.95 -23.31
N HIS A 132 15.02 -26.19 -22.59
CA HIS A 132 14.97 -26.87 -21.29
C HIS A 132 14.61 -25.85 -20.20
N ASP A 133 13.34 -25.72 -19.82
CA ASP A 133 12.90 -24.80 -18.74
C ASP A 133 12.07 -25.46 -17.64
N THR A 134 11.61 -26.69 -17.86
CA THR A 134 10.83 -27.44 -16.90
C THR A 134 11.18 -28.90 -17.04
N GLY A 135 11.45 -29.57 -15.93
CA GLY A 135 11.75 -31.00 -15.96
C GLY A 135 11.84 -31.62 -14.58
N LEU A 136 11.94 -32.94 -14.60
CA LEU A 136 12.10 -33.80 -13.44
C LEU A 136 13.40 -34.57 -13.54
N ALA A 137 14.08 -34.72 -12.40
CA ALA A 137 15.32 -35.48 -12.27
C ALA A 137 15.35 -36.29 -10.97
N LEU A 138 16.08 -37.40 -11.01
CA LEU A 138 16.34 -38.28 -9.88
C LEU A 138 17.85 -38.33 -9.62
N PHE A 139 18.24 -38.03 -8.39
CA PHE A 139 19.62 -38.06 -7.91
C PHE A 139 19.79 -39.17 -6.87
N ASP A 140 20.98 -39.77 -6.82
CA ASP A 140 21.36 -40.69 -5.74
C ASP A 140 21.90 -39.94 -4.50
N ASN A 141 22.26 -40.68 -3.46
CA ASN A 141 22.84 -40.15 -2.22
C ASN A 141 24.24 -39.49 -2.37
N LYS A 142 24.88 -39.60 -3.53
CA LYS A 142 26.18 -38.98 -3.86
C LYS A 142 26.02 -37.80 -4.82
N PRO A 143 24.99 -36.99 -4.58
CA PRO A 143 24.24 -36.21 -5.58
C PRO A 143 24.52 -36.49 -7.08
N ARG A 144 24.60 -37.76 -7.51
CA ARG A 144 24.81 -38.09 -8.93
C ARG A 144 23.47 -38.17 -9.64
N LEU A 145 23.38 -37.55 -10.81
CA LEU A 145 22.21 -37.64 -11.68
C LEU A 145 22.03 -39.09 -12.16
N VAL A 146 20.89 -39.69 -11.84
CA VAL A 146 20.52 -41.05 -12.26
C VAL A 146 19.64 -40.97 -13.51
N VAL A 147 18.58 -40.17 -13.45
CA VAL A 147 17.63 -39.97 -14.56
C VAL A 147 17.26 -38.50 -14.62
N ALA A 148 17.13 -37.96 -15.83
CA ALA A 148 16.47 -36.68 -16.08
C ALA A 148 15.53 -36.81 -17.28
N THR A 149 14.43 -36.06 -17.23
CA THR A 149 13.59 -35.80 -18.40
C THR A 149 14.29 -34.93 -19.42
N GLN A 150 13.84 -34.98 -20.67
CA GLN A 150 14.41 -34.17 -21.74
C GLN A 150 14.27 -32.66 -21.48
N GLY A 151 13.22 -32.20 -20.79
CA GLY A 151 13.01 -30.78 -20.48
C GLY A 151 13.90 -30.23 -19.37
N MET A 152 14.69 -31.08 -18.70
CA MET A 152 15.46 -30.68 -17.52
C MET A 152 16.54 -29.63 -17.86
N PRO A 153 16.52 -28.45 -17.23
CA PRO A 153 17.55 -27.43 -17.43
C PRO A 153 18.89 -27.83 -16.80
N GLU A 154 19.95 -27.10 -17.17
CA GLU A 154 21.27 -27.26 -16.56
C GLU A 154 21.22 -27.01 -15.04
N ILE A 155 21.86 -27.90 -14.29
CA ILE A 155 21.92 -27.82 -12.82
C ILE A 155 23.05 -26.88 -12.42
N GLY A 156 22.71 -25.61 -12.21
CA GLY A 156 23.65 -24.63 -11.66
C GLY A 156 23.85 -24.77 -10.14
N ASN A 157 24.79 -23.98 -9.59
CA ASN A 157 25.16 -23.99 -8.17
C ASN A 157 23.99 -23.73 -7.21
N ALA A 158 22.96 -22.99 -7.64
CA ALA A 158 21.78 -22.74 -6.81
C ALA A 158 20.95 -24.01 -6.59
N PHE A 159 20.69 -24.75 -7.67
CA PHE A 159 19.95 -26.00 -7.62
C PHE A 159 20.75 -27.10 -6.94
N GLN A 160 22.06 -27.17 -7.21
CA GLN A 160 22.94 -28.11 -6.51
C GLN A 160 22.91 -27.91 -5.00
N ARG A 161 23.00 -26.65 -4.52
CA ARG A 161 22.87 -26.34 -3.08
C ARG A 161 21.55 -26.79 -2.48
N THR A 162 20.44 -26.68 -3.23
CA THR A 162 19.14 -27.17 -2.77
C THR A 162 19.10 -28.69 -2.68
N ILE A 163 19.64 -29.39 -3.69
CA ILE A 163 19.75 -30.86 -3.70
C ILE A 163 20.61 -31.35 -2.53
N ASP A 164 21.79 -30.75 -2.34
CA ASP A 164 22.72 -31.09 -1.27
C ASP A 164 22.08 -30.85 0.11
N LYS A 165 21.36 -29.73 0.27
CA LYS A 165 20.64 -29.43 1.50
C LYS A 165 19.55 -30.46 1.78
N THR A 166 18.77 -30.85 0.78
CA THR A 166 17.75 -31.91 0.94
C THR A 166 18.37 -33.25 1.34
N LEU A 167 19.51 -33.63 0.75
CA LEU A 167 20.24 -34.84 1.15
C LEU A 167 20.78 -34.77 2.58
N GLN A 168 21.16 -33.58 3.04
CA GLN A 168 21.67 -33.36 4.40
C GLN A 168 20.56 -33.33 5.46
N THR A 169 19.45 -32.61 5.18
CA THR A 169 18.37 -32.42 6.16
C THR A 169 17.36 -33.54 6.13
N GLY A 170 17.19 -34.22 4.99
CA GLY A 170 16.10 -35.18 4.83
C GLY A 170 14.73 -34.54 4.76
N GLU A 171 14.66 -33.25 4.43
CA GLU A 171 13.42 -32.48 4.35
C GLU A 171 13.27 -31.90 2.94
N THR A 172 12.03 -31.64 2.54
CA THR A 172 11.77 -30.92 1.29
C THR A 172 12.39 -29.53 1.36
N ASN A 173 13.17 -29.16 0.34
CA ASN A 173 13.73 -27.82 0.21
C ASN A 173 13.36 -27.19 -1.14
N TYR A 174 13.17 -25.88 -1.11
CA TYR A 174 12.90 -25.07 -2.27
C TYR A 174 14.17 -24.30 -2.67
N SER A 175 14.38 -24.12 -3.96
CA SER A 175 15.51 -23.33 -4.45
C SER A 175 15.18 -21.84 -4.50
N GLN A 176 16.23 -21.02 -4.54
CA GLN A 176 16.08 -19.62 -4.95
C GLN A 176 15.66 -19.56 -6.42
N LEU A 177 14.92 -18.51 -6.80
CA LEU A 177 14.66 -18.22 -8.21
C LEU A 177 15.98 -17.88 -8.91
N VAL A 178 16.27 -18.56 -10.01
CA VAL A 178 17.48 -18.33 -10.81
C VAL A 178 17.11 -17.98 -12.23
N THR A 179 17.89 -17.07 -12.80
CA THR A 179 17.79 -16.74 -14.22
C THR A 179 18.77 -17.63 -14.99
N ASP A 180 18.31 -18.30 -16.03
CA ASP A 180 19.16 -19.08 -16.93
C ASP A 180 19.85 -18.21 -17.99
N SER A 181 20.60 -18.85 -18.90
CA SER A 181 21.28 -18.17 -20.02
C SER A 181 20.32 -17.53 -21.04
N HIS A 182 19.03 -17.83 -20.99
CA HIS A 182 17.99 -17.33 -21.89
C HIS A 182 17.05 -16.34 -21.19
N ASP A 183 17.46 -15.80 -20.05
CA ASP A 183 16.68 -14.85 -19.24
C ASP A 183 15.35 -15.41 -18.71
N ARG A 184 15.22 -16.73 -18.62
CA ARG A 184 14.07 -17.42 -18.04
C ARG A 184 14.31 -17.62 -16.55
N VAL A 185 13.27 -17.38 -15.75
CA VAL A 185 13.34 -17.55 -14.31
C VAL A 185 12.83 -18.93 -13.93
N LEU A 186 13.69 -19.69 -13.27
CA LEU A 186 13.47 -21.08 -12.92
C LEU A 186 13.39 -21.23 -11.40
N PHE A 187 12.52 -22.13 -10.96
CA PHE A 187 12.28 -22.48 -9.56
C PHE A 187 12.39 -23.99 -9.37
N GLY A 188 13.03 -24.44 -8.29
CA GLY A 188 13.29 -25.85 -8.04
C GLY A 188 12.71 -26.33 -6.72
N ILE A 189 12.20 -27.57 -6.71
CA ILE A 189 11.71 -28.25 -5.51
C ILE A 189 12.44 -29.59 -5.40
N ALA A 190 13.11 -29.81 -4.27
CA ALA A 190 13.88 -31.02 -3.98
C ALA A 190 13.23 -31.79 -2.82
N VAL A 191 12.76 -33.00 -3.12
CA VAL A 191 12.12 -33.91 -2.16
C VAL A 191 13.02 -35.13 -1.93
N PRO A 192 13.30 -35.51 -0.68
CA PRO A 192 14.18 -36.64 -0.39
C PRO A 192 13.47 -37.97 -0.68
N VAL A 193 14.21 -38.92 -1.25
CA VAL A 193 13.73 -40.30 -1.42
C VAL A 193 14.12 -41.09 -0.17
N PRO A 194 13.17 -41.62 0.61
CA PRO A 194 13.49 -42.43 1.78
C PRO A 194 14.28 -43.70 1.42
N VAL A 195 15.00 -44.26 2.38
CA VAL A 195 15.57 -45.62 2.24
C VAL A 195 14.47 -46.68 2.37
N VAL A 196 14.67 -47.82 1.70
CA VAL A 196 13.81 -48.99 1.88
C VAL A 196 13.90 -49.48 3.33
N LEU A 197 12.74 -49.77 3.94
CA LEU A 197 12.65 -50.38 5.27
C LEU A 197 13.51 -51.65 5.34
N GLY A 198 14.46 -51.69 6.28
CA GLY A 198 15.39 -52.81 6.48
C GLY A 198 16.75 -52.67 5.78
N ALA A 199 17.01 -51.57 5.07
CA ALA A 199 18.37 -51.25 4.63
C ALA A 199 19.23 -50.80 5.83
N GLU A 200 20.39 -51.42 6.04
CA GLU A 200 21.43 -50.92 6.95
C GLU A 200 22.08 -49.66 6.36
N ALA A 201 21.34 -48.55 6.36
CA ALA A 201 21.82 -47.26 5.90
C ALA A 201 22.05 -46.32 7.08
N THR A 202 23.23 -45.70 7.15
CA THR A 202 23.55 -44.64 8.11
C THR A 202 22.77 -43.35 7.86
N GLN A 203 22.11 -43.22 6.70
CA GLN A 203 21.26 -42.10 6.32
C GLN A 203 19.85 -42.60 6.00
N ASN A 204 18.83 -41.84 6.43
CA ASN A 204 17.42 -42.18 6.24
C ASN A 204 16.91 -41.95 4.81
N HIS A 205 17.77 -41.48 3.90
CA HIS A 205 17.41 -41.13 2.52
C HIS A 205 18.40 -41.73 1.52
N SER A 206 17.90 -42.20 0.39
CA SER A 206 18.65 -42.87 -0.68
C SER A 206 18.94 -41.96 -1.88
N GLY A 207 18.32 -40.79 -1.94
CA GLY A 207 18.52 -39.80 -3.00
C GLY A 207 17.51 -38.66 -2.97
N VAL A 208 17.32 -37.98 -4.10
CA VAL A 208 16.43 -36.80 -4.24
C VAL A 208 15.67 -36.84 -5.55
N VAL A 209 14.35 -36.61 -5.49
CA VAL A 209 13.54 -36.19 -6.63
C VAL A 209 13.62 -34.67 -6.72
N PHE A 210 14.07 -34.15 -7.86
CA PHE A 210 14.21 -32.72 -8.09
C PHE A 210 13.41 -32.28 -9.31
N ALA A 211 12.47 -31.37 -9.10
CA ALA A 211 11.67 -30.77 -10.16
C ALA A 211 12.10 -29.32 -10.38
N VAL A 212 12.16 -28.89 -11.64
CA VAL A 212 12.36 -27.50 -12.03
C VAL A 212 11.15 -27.01 -12.79
N TYR A 213 10.71 -25.79 -12.46
CA TYR A 213 9.55 -25.12 -13.01
C TYR A 213 9.95 -23.78 -13.62
N ASN A 214 9.40 -23.46 -14.78
CA ASN A 214 9.44 -22.12 -15.34
C ASN A 214 8.47 -21.19 -14.58
N ALA A 215 9.00 -20.23 -13.82
CA ALA A 215 8.23 -19.31 -12.98
C ALA A 215 7.25 -18.43 -13.79
N ALA A 216 7.55 -18.15 -15.06
CA ALA A 216 6.64 -17.39 -15.92
C ALA A 216 5.38 -18.18 -16.31
N ARG A 217 5.48 -19.51 -16.36
CA ARG A 217 4.36 -20.41 -16.70
C ARG A 217 3.56 -20.83 -15.47
N THR A 218 4.22 -20.98 -14.33
CA THR A 218 3.59 -21.51 -13.11
C THR A 218 3.31 -20.41 -12.08
N LEU A 219 4.35 -19.77 -11.56
CA LEU A 219 4.28 -18.89 -10.40
C LEU A 219 3.67 -17.52 -10.70
N TYR A 220 4.13 -16.82 -11.74
CA TYR A 220 3.70 -15.44 -12.02
C TYR A 220 2.23 -15.29 -12.42
N PRO A 221 1.60 -16.24 -13.12
CA PRO A 221 0.15 -16.20 -13.33
C PRO A 221 -0.66 -16.19 -12.03
N LEU A 222 -0.16 -16.80 -10.95
CA LEU A 222 -0.82 -16.83 -9.65
C LEU A 222 -0.91 -15.44 -9.01
N LEU A 223 0.06 -14.56 -9.29
CA LEU A 223 0.05 -13.17 -8.83
C LEU A 223 -1.06 -12.32 -9.45
N ARG A 224 -1.66 -12.79 -10.55
CA ARG A 224 -2.75 -12.11 -11.26
C ARG A 224 -4.08 -12.83 -11.13
N ARG A 225 -4.15 -13.91 -10.32
CA ARG A 225 -5.37 -14.66 -10.10
C ARG A 225 -6.40 -13.79 -9.36
N GLY A 226 -7.67 -13.94 -9.71
CA GLY A 226 -8.78 -13.20 -9.13
C GLY A 226 -9.12 -11.90 -9.88
N VAL A 227 -10.08 -11.15 -9.34
CA VAL A 227 -10.52 -9.87 -9.92
C VAL A 227 -9.61 -8.75 -9.39
N PRO A 228 -8.99 -7.94 -10.27
CA PRO A 228 -8.19 -6.80 -9.82
C PRO A 228 -9.08 -5.76 -9.12
N VAL A 229 -8.61 -5.18 -8.00
CA VAL A 229 -9.40 -4.17 -7.27
C VAL A 229 -9.45 -2.82 -7.97
N ALA A 230 -8.50 -2.56 -8.87
CA ALA A 230 -8.40 -1.35 -9.66
C ALA A 230 -7.61 -1.60 -10.96
N PRO A 231 -7.68 -0.70 -11.96
CA PRO A 231 -6.90 -0.85 -13.19
C PRO A 231 -5.38 -0.88 -12.97
N SER A 232 -4.85 -0.18 -11.96
CA SER A 232 -3.43 -0.19 -11.59
C SER A 232 -3.09 -1.21 -10.50
N ASP A 233 -3.90 -2.26 -10.34
CA ASP A 233 -3.61 -3.34 -9.41
C ASP A 233 -2.33 -4.08 -9.84
N GLU A 234 -1.35 -4.12 -8.94
CA GLU A 234 -0.07 -4.78 -9.19
C GLU A 234 0.34 -5.61 -7.97
N SER A 235 0.94 -6.76 -8.23
CA SER A 235 1.32 -7.73 -7.21
C SER A 235 2.69 -8.28 -7.49
N LEU A 236 3.55 -8.13 -6.50
CA LEU A 236 4.99 -8.28 -6.65
C LEU A 236 5.51 -9.24 -5.60
N LEU A 237 6.39 -10.16 -5.99
CA LEU A 237 7.18 -10.93 -5.04
C LEU A 237 8.51 -10.22 -4.83
N VAL A 238 8.87 -10.02 -3.57
CA VAL A 238 10.14 -9.41 -3.18
C VAL A 238 10.83 -10.24 -2.10
N MET A 239 12.15 -10.12 -2.01
CA MET A 239 12.95 -10.71 -0.95
C MET A 239 14.03 -9.71 -0.54
N LYS A 240 14.38 -9.71 0.75
CA LYS A 240 15.57 -9.03 1.24
C LYS A 240 16.82 -9.82 0.88
N GLN A 241 17.77 -9.18 0.21
CA GLN A 241 19.11 -9.71 -0.01
C GLN A 241 20.13 -8.63 0.39
N ASP A 242 20.89 -8.91 1.45
CA ASP A 242 21.85 -7.98 2.04
C ASP A 242 21.21 -6.61 2.39
N ALA A 243 21.73 -5.53 1.83
CA ALA A 243 21.22 -4.16 1.99
C ALA A 243 20.24 -3.74 0.86
N GLN A 244 19.74 -4.71 0.08
CA GLN A 244 18.87 -4.46 -1.07
C GLN A 244 17.58 -5.29 -0.98
N VAL A 245 16.54 -4.80 -1.63
CA VAL A 245 15.34 -5.57 -1.94
C VAL A 245 15.42 -6.05 -3.40
N VAL A 246 15.21 -7.35 -3.61
CA VAL A 246 15.23 -8.00 -4.92
C VAL A 246 13.80 -8.26 -5.34
N TYR A 247 13.45 -7.85 -6.56
CA TYR A 247 12.15 -8.15 -7.15
C TYR A 247 12.20 -9.52 -7.82
N LEU A 248 11.45 -10.47 -7.29
CA LEU A 248 11.40 -11.87 -7.71
C LEU A 248 10.36 -12.13 -8.81
N SER A 249 9.42 -11.20 -9.01
CA SER A 249 8.41 -11.25 -10.06
C SER A 249 8.60 -10.15 -11.11
N PRO A 250 7.96 -10.27 -12.28
CA PRO A 250 7.94 -9.21 -13.27
C PRO A 250 7.30 -7.95 -12.68
N THR A 251 7.84 -6.79 -13.06
CA THR A 251 7.26 -5.47 -12.74
C THR A 251 6.62 -4.87 -13.99
N ALA A 252 5.62 -3.99 -13.85
CA ALA A 252 4.98 -3.33 -14.98
C ALA A 252 5.93 -2.45 -15.82
N SER A 253 7.08 -2.02 -15.28
CA SER A 253 8.14 -1.38 -16.09
C SER A 253 8.93 -2.36 -16.97
N GLY A 254 8.62 -3.65 -16.92
CA GLY A 254 9.45 -4.70 -17.49
C GLY A 254 10.70 -4.97 -16.66
N GLY A 255 11.68 -5.59 -17.31
CA GLY A 255 12.90 -6.11 -16.69
C GLY A 255 12.80 -7.59 -16.34
N ILE A 256 13.96 -8.23 -16.24
CA ILE A 256 14.06 -9.65 -15.90
C ILE A 256 13.92 -9.78 -14.37
N PRO A 257 12.97 -10.61 -13.87
CA PRO A 257 12.86 -10.83 -12.44
C PRO A 257 14.17 -11.37 -11.87
N THR A 258 14.39 -11.20 -10.56
CA THR A 258 15.63 -11.48 -9.82
C THR A 258 16.82 -10.54 -10.11
N ARG A 259 16.85 -9.83 -11.25
CA ARG A 259 17.92 -8.86 -11.58
C ARG A 259 17.63 -7.45 -11.08
N LYS A 260 16.34 -7.11 -10.92
CA LYS A 260 15.93 -5.78 -10.46
C LYS A 260 16.07 -5.70 -8.94
N THR A 261 16.94 -4.81 -8.49
CA THR A 261 17.17 -4.56 -7.07
C THR A 261 17.03 -3.07 -6.76
N LEU A 262 16.64 -2.75 -5.52
CA LEU A 262 16.62 -1.39 -5.01
C LEU A 262 17.20 -1.35 -3.59
N PRO A 263 17.85 -0.25 -3.17
CA PRO A 263 18.37 -0.11 -1.80
C PRO A 263 17.27 -0.12 -0.73
N LEU A 264 17.52 -0.76 0.42
CA LEU A 264 16.59 -0.80 1.55
C LEU A 264 16.45 0.54 2.29
N ASP A 265 17.48 1.39 2.22
CA ASP A 265 17.50 2.72 2.85
C ASP A 265 16.69 3.76 2.04
N ARG A 266 16.18 3.38 0.87
CA ARG A 266 15.31 4.23 0.06
C ARG A 266 14.02 4.53 0.81
N THR A 267 13.95 5.75 1.35
CA THR A 267 12.85 6.21 2.18
C THR A 267 11.53 6.15 1.39
N GLY A 268 10.50 5.60 2.02
CA GLY A 268 9.16 5.51 1.46
C GLY A 268 9.00 4.46 0.35
N LEU A 269 10.00 3.63 0.03
CA LEU A 269 9.85 2.56 -0.97
C LEU A 269 8.94 1.43 -0.42
N ALA A 270 7.88 1.09 -1.14
CA ALA A 270 6.93 0.04 -0.75
C ALA A 270 7.61 -1.32 -0.53
N ALA A 271 8.51 -1.71 -1.44
CA ALA A 271 9.25 -2.97 -1.33
C ALA A 271 10.25 -2.99 -0.15
N ALA A 272 10.87 -1.86 0.19
CA ALA A 272 11.73 -1.77 1.38
C ALA A 272 10.91 -1.87 2.66
N ALA A 273 9.75 -1.19 2.73
CA ALA A 273 8.82 -1.31 3.85
C ALA A 273 8.32 -2.75 4.01
N ALA A 274 8.01 -3.43 2.90
CA ALA A 274 7.52 -4.80 2.90
C ALA A 274 8.52 -5.78 3.54
N VAL A 275 9.81 -5.68 3.21
CA VAL A 275 10.83 -6.61 3.74
C VAL A 275 11.39 -6.24 5.11
N THR A 276 11.15 -5.01 5.58
CA THR A 276 11.58 -4.55 6.91
C THR A 276 10.47 -4.69 7.95
N ARG A 277 9.22 -4.42 7.55
CA ARG A 277 8.02 -4.53 8.38
C ARG A 277 6.88 -5.16 7.57
N PRO A 278 6.94 -6.50 7.36
CA PRO A 278 5.88 -7.21 6.66
C PRO A 278 4.53 -6.99 7.36
N GLY A 279 3.46 -6.87 6.57
CA GLY A 279 2.11 -6.65 7.11
C GLY A 279 1.65 -5.19 7.05
N GLN A 280 2.59 -4.24 6.98
CA GLN A 280 2.28 -2.81 7.02
C GLN A 280 1.48 -2.38 5.77
N PHE A 281 0.37 -1.70 6.01
CA PHE A 281 -0.36 -0.92 5.01
C PHE A 281 0.03 0.56 5.09
N GLY A 282 0.06 1.24 3.96
CA GLY A 282 0.25 2.69 3.92
C GLY A 282 0.46 3.26 2.52
N GLU A 283 0.69 4.57 2.47
CA GLU A 283 1.12 5.29 1.28
C GLU A 283 2.65 5.21 1.14
N PHE A 284 3.09 4.71 0.00
CA PHE A 284 4.49 4.51 -0.33
C PHE A 284 4.78 4.98 -1.76
N MET A 285 6.05 4.89 -2.16
CA MET A 285 6.51 5.01 -3.52
C MET A 285 6.80 3.63 -4.08
N ASN A 286 6.34 3.34 -5.29
CA ASN A 286 6.70 2.12 -5.99
C ASN A 286 8.11 2.21 -6.60
N TYR A 287 8.54 1.15 -7.29
CA TYR A 287 9.84 1.10 -7.96
C TYR A 287 10.02 2.15 -9.08
N GLN A 288 8.93 2.76 -9.57
CA GLN A 288 8.97 3.86 -10.55
C GLN A 288 9.00 5.24 -9.87
N GLY A 289 8.95 5.30 -8.54
CA GLY A 289 8.82 6.56 -7.79
C GLY A 289 7.42 7.17 -7.84
N LYS A 290 6.39 6.38 -8.18
CA LYS A 290 4.99 6.83 -8.18
C LYS A 290 4.32 6.51 -6.84
N PRO A 291 3.43 7.38 -6.34
CA PRO A 291 2.73 7.15 -5.08
C PRO A 291 1.73 6.00 -5.23
N VAL A 292 1.81 5.04 -4.32
CA VAL A 292 0.96 3.83 -4.27
C VAL A 292 0.43 3.61 -2.86
N LEU A 293 -0.78 3.07 -2.76
CA LEU A 293 -1.23 2.37 -1.57
C LEU A 293 -0.71 0.95 -1.66
N ALA A 294 0.02 0.48 -0.66
CA ALA A 294 0.56 -0.86 -0.67
C ALA A 294 0.34 -1.56 0.67
N ILE A 295 0.17 -2.87 0.60
CA ILE A 295 0.17 -3.78 1.74
C ILE A 295 1.09 -4.96 1.43
N SER A 296 1.80 -5.43 2.45
CA SER A 296 2.69 -6.59 2.31
C SER A 296 2.22 -7.77 3.14
N ARG A 297 2.52 -8.97 2.67
CA ARG A 297 2.23 -10.22 3.37
C ARG A 297 3.36 -11.24 3.09
N PRO A 298 3.95 -11.87 4.12
CA PRO A 298 4.96 -12.89 3.93
C PRO A 298 4.32 -14.20 3.46
N LEU A 299 5.05 -14.95 2.64
CA LEU A 299 4.72 -16.35 2.37
C LEU A 299 5.07 -17.21 3.59
N ARG A 300 4.38 -18.34 3.74
CA ARG A 300 4.60 -19.32 4.81
C ARG A 300 5.73 -20.28 4.46
N SER A 301 5.74 -20.76 3.22
CA SER A 301 6.68 -21.81 2.78
C SER A 301 8.03 -21.26 2.34
N LEU A 302 8.10 -19.99 1.96
CA LEU A 302 9.29 -19.36 1.36
C LEU A 302 9.59 -18.01 2.00
N PRO A 303 10.86 -17.56 2.03
CA PRO A 303 11.25 -16.25 2.55
C PRO A 303 10.85 -15.08 1.62
N TRP A 304 9.81 -15.26 0.80
CA TRP A 304 9.30 -14.27 -0.13
C TRP A 304 8.21 -13.45 0.55
N ILE A 305 8.08 -12.20 0.13
CA ILE A 305 7.04 -11.31 0.60
C ILE A 305 6.27 -10.82 -0.61
N LEU A 306 4.95 -11.00 -0.58
CA LEU A 306 4.05 -10.45 -1.58
C LEU A 306 3.72 -9.01 -1.21
N VAL A 307 3.92 -8.10 -2.17
CA VAL A 307 3.54 -6.69 -2.08
C VAL A 307 2.39 -6.49 -3.04
N GLN A 308 1.23 -6.16 -2.49
CA GLN A 308 0.04 -5.80 -3.24
C GLN A 308 -0.06 -4.28 -3.25
N GLU A 309 -0.04 -3.68 -4.44
CA GLU A 309 -0.06 -2.22 -4.59
C GLU A 309 -1.07 -1.72 -5.63
N VAL A 310 -1.51 -0.49 -5.44
CA VAL A 310 -2.38 0.24 -6.35
C VAL A 310 -1.96 1.71 -6.39
N SER A 311 -2.08 2.37 -7.55
CA SER A 311 -1.81 3.82 -7.66
C SER A 311 -2.66 4.62 -6.68
N ALA A 312 -2.02 5.36 -5.77
CA ALA A 312 -2.72 6.19 -4.80
C ALA A 312 -3.53 7.30 -5.47
N THR A 313 -3.05 7.80 -6.62
CA THR A 313 -3.76 8.83 -7.39
C THR A 313 -5.06 8.30 -7.98
N GLN A 314 -5.09 7.03 -8.40
CA GLN A 314 -6.30 6.41 -8.94
C GLN A 314 -7.23 5.95 -7.81
N ALA A 315 -6.68 5.24 -6.82
CA ALA A 315 -7.43 4.70 -5.69
C ALA A 315 -8.16 5.78 -4.87
N LEU A 316 -7.51 6.94 -4.67
CA LEU A 316 -8.07 8.05 -3.89
C LEU A 316 -8.69 9.13 -4.78
N LEU A 317 -8.89 8.91 -6.08
CA LEU A 317 -9.37 9.96 -6.98
C LEU A 317 -10.76 10.47 -6.59
N GLU A 318 -11.70 9.55 -6.40
CA GLU A 318 -13.09 9.86 -6.06
C GLU A 318 -13.19 10.48 -4.66
N SER A 319 -12.52 9.87 -3.68
CA SER A 319 -12.39 10.39 -2.31
C SER A 319 -11.84 11.82 -2.29
N ASN A 320 -10.74 12.08 -3.01
CA ASN A 320 -10.14 13.42 -3.07
C ASN A 320 -11.08 14.46 -3.70
N ARG A 321 -11.88 14.08 -4.70
CA ARG A 321 -12.88 14.97 -5.31
C ARG A 321 -14.00 15.28 -4.32
N HIS A 322 -14.54 14.26 -3.66
CA HIS A 322 -15.58 14.41 -2.66
C HIS A 322 -15.10 15.28 -1.50
N ARG A 323 -13.91 14.99 -0.97
CA ARG A 323 -13.23 15.77 0.07
C ARG A 323 -13.10 17.24 -0.29
N ARG A 324 -12.61 17.54 -1.50
CA ARG A 324 -12.48 18.93 -1.97
C ARG A 324 -13.85 19.62 -2.06
N SER A 325 -14.88 18.90 -2.51
CA SER A 325 -16.25 19.43 -2.54
C SER A 325 -16.78 19.75 -1.14
N LEU A 326 -16.57 18.86 -0.16
CA LEU A 326 -16.95 19.07 1.24
C LEU A 326 -16.24 20.27 1.85
N ILE A 327 -14.92 20.39 1.66
CA ILE A 327 -14.14 21.55 2.13
C ILE A 327 -14.69 22.83 1.55
N ILE A 328 -14.90 22.90 0.23
CA ILE A 328 -15.41 24.10 -0.45
C ILE A 328 -16.81 24.44 0.07
N THR A 329 -17.71 23.46 0.14
CA THR A 329 -19.10 23.66 0.54
C THR A 329 -19.20 24.12 1.99
N PHE A 330 -18.51 23.46 2.92
CA PHE A 330 -18.53 23.86 4.33
C PHE A 330 -17.79 25.17 4.59
N SER A 331 -16.70 25.46 3.86
CA SER A 331 -16.01 26.75 3.94
C SER A 331 -16.90 27.88 3.43
N LEU A 332 -17.63 27.66 2.34
CA LEU A 332 -18.59 28.63 1.80
C LEU A 332 -19.76 28.85 2.77
N LEU A 333 -20.30 27.78 3.38
CA LEU A 333 -21.35 27.88 4.39
C LEU A 333 -20.86 28.68 5.61
N LEU A 334 -19.66 28.37 6.11
CA LEU A 334 -19.04 29.09 7.22
C LEU A 334 -18.84 30.57 6.88
N PHE A 335 -18.42 30.87 5.65
CA PHE A 335 -18.29 32.24 5.16
C PHE A 335 -19.63 32.97 5.11
N VAL A 336 -20.69 32.34 4.61
CA VAL A 336 -22.05 32.93 4.59
C VAL A 336 -22.55 33.20 6.01
N ILE A 337 -22.36 32.27 6.95
CA ILE A 337 -22.72 32.47 8.36
C ILE A 337 -21.96 33.66 8.95
N ALA A 338 -20.65 33.74 8.71
CA ALA A 338 -19.84 34.87 9.15
C ALA A 338 -20.32 36.21 8.54
N ALA A 339 -20.66 36.22 7.25
CA ALA A 339 -21.20 37.39 6.56
C ALA A 339 -22.56 37.83 7.15
N ILE A 340 -23.45 36.88 7.45
CA ILE A 340 -24.75 37.16 8.10
C ILE A 340 -24.53 37.74 9.50
N LEU A 341 -23.62 37.19 10.30
CA LEU A 341 -23.30 37.71 11.64
C LEU A 341 -22.75 39.15 11.56
N VAL A 342 -21.87 39.44 10.61
CA VAL A 342 -21.33 40.78 10.38
C VAL A 342 -22.44 41.74 9.90
N ALA A 343 -23.30 41.30 8.99
CA ALA A 343 -24.43 42.09 8.51
C ALA A 343 -25.43 42.39 9.62
N ALA A 344 -25.75 41.40 10.47
CA ALA A 344 -26.61 41.58 11.64
C ALA A 344 -26.00 42.53 12.66
N TRP A 345 -24.69 42.43 12.92
CA TRP A 345 -23.98 43.37 13.78
C TRP A 345 -23.99 44.79 13.21
N ARG A 346 -23.75 44.96 11.91
CA ARG A 346 -23.83 46.26 11.23
C ARG A 346 -25.22 46.85 11.26
N HIS A 347 -26.26 46.05 11.01
CA HIS A 347 -27.64 46.51 11.03
C HIS A 347 -28.07 46.89 12.45
N GLY A 348 -27.80 46.03 13.45
CA GLY A 348 -28.12 46.31 14.84
C GLY A 348 -27.38 47.53 15.42
N SER A 349 -26.11 47.74 15.05
CA SER A 349 -25.37 48.95 15.41
C SER A 349 -25.92 50.20 14.70
N SER A 350 -26.37 50.08 13.46
CA SER A 350 -26.98 51.20 12.71
C SER A 350 -28.34 51.61 13.28
N VAL A 351 -29.17 50.64 13.71
CA VAL A 351 -30.49 50.94 14.32
C VAL A 351 -30.34 51.59 15.69
N ARG A 352 -29.35 51.19 16.50
CA ARG A 352 -29.06 51.85 17.79
C ARG A 352 -28.57 53.30 17.61
N ALA A 353 -27.75 53.55 16.58
CA ALA A 353 -27.32 54.92 16.27
C ALA A 353 -28.47 55.86 15.89
N LEU A 354 -29.54 55.33 15.27
CA LEU A 354 -30.75 56.09 14.97
C LEU A 354 -31.56 56.40 16.24
N GLN A 355 -31.70 55.44 17.16
CA GLN A 355 -32.39 55.64 18.43
C GLN A 355 -31.67 56.67 19.33
N ASP A 356 -30.34 56.60 19.41
CA ASP A 356 -29.54 57.57 20.16
C ASP A 356 -29.62 58.98 19.54
N ALA A 357 -29.68 59.07 18.20
CA ALA A 357 -29.84 60.35 17.51
C ALA A 357 -31.20 60.99 17.74
N ASP A 358 -32.28 60.19 17.79
CA ASP A 358 -33.61 60.69 18.11
C ASP A 358 -33.74 61.10 19.59
N GLU A 359 -33.10 60.38 20.51
CA GLU A 359 -33.01 60.80 21.92
C GLU A 359 -32.21 62.11 22.09
N LEU A 360 -31.11 62.27 21.35
CA LEU A 360 -30.33 63.51 21.32
C LEU A 360 -31.13 64.68 20.72
N ARG A 361 -31.89 64.44 19.64
CA ARG A 361 -32.78 65.45 19.05
C ARG A 361 -33.87 65.85 20.02
N ALA A 362 -34.49 64.91 20.72
CA ALA A 362 -35.51 65.20 21.73
C ALA A 362 -34.96 66.08 22.86
N LYS A 363 -33.76 65.77 23.37
CA LYS A 363 -33.08 66.61 24.38
C LYS A 363 -32.71 68.00 23.84
N THR A 364 -32.33 68.09 22.57
CA THR A 364 -32.01 69.38 21.93
C THR A 364 -33.27 70.24 21.78
N HIS A 365 -34.39 69.64 21.38
CA HIS A 365 -35.69 70.32 21.33
C HIS A 365 -36.15 70.79 22.72
N GLU A 366 -35.94 70.00 23.76
CA GLU A 366 -36.29 70.40 25.12
C GLU A 366 -35.42 71.57 25.63
N LEU A 367 -34.11 71.52 25.39
CA LEU A 367 -33.21 72.65 25.68
C LEU A 367 -33.58 73.91 24.90
N GLN A 368 -33.99 73.76 23.65
CA GLN A 368 -34.40 74.88 22.81
C GLN A 368 -35.71 75.50 23.32
N ASN A 369 -36.71 74.69 23.69
CA ASN A 369 -37.95 75.17 24.31
C ASN A 369 -37.70 75.85 25.67
N GLN A 370 -36.78 75.33 26.49
CA GLN A 370 -36.39 75.96 27.75
C GLN A 370 -35.72 77.32 27.53
N THR A 371 -34.88 77.42 26.49
CA THR A 371 -34.21 78.67 26.10
C THR A 371 -35.22 79.69 25.59
N GLU A 372 -36.16 79.27 24.74
CA GLU A 372 -37.21 80.12 24.20
C GLU A 372 -38.18 80.62 25.28
N LEU A 373 -38.52 79.76 26.26
CA LEU A 373 -39.32 80.15 27.43
C LEU A 373 -38.56 81.10 28.35
N LEU A 374 -37.26 80.88 28.57
CA LEU A 374 -36.41 81.83 29.31
C LEU A 374 -36.40 83.21 28.62
N HIS A 375 -36.20 83.26 27.30
CA HIS A 375 -36.29 84.50 26.53
C HIS A 375 -37.68 85.14 26.63
N ALA A 376 -38.77 84.40 26.41
CA ALA A 376 -40.13 84.95 26.46
C ALA A 376 -40.52 85.47 27.86
N VAL A 377 -40.13 84.78 28.93
CA VAL A 377 -40.40 85.23 30.31
C VAL A 377 -39.57 86.46 30.65
N THR A 378 -38.30 86.49 30.29
CA THR A 378 -37.43 87.65 30.57
C THR A 378 -37.77 88.85 29.71
N ASP A 379 -38.13 88.67 28.44
CA ASP A 379 -38.56 89.75 27.54
C ASP A 379 -39.88 90.41 27.96
N ASN A 380 -40.74 89.67 28.68
CA ASN A 380 -42.01 90.20 29.17
C ASN A 380 -41.91 90.83 30.58
N THR A 381 -40.71 90.97 31.13
CA THR A 381 -40.50 91.71 32.39
C THR A 381 -40.05 93.13 32.12
N GLU A 382 -40.59 94.11 32.85
CA GLU A 382 -40.22 95.54 32.72
C GLU A 382 -38.81 95.87 33.26
N ALA A 383 -38.02 94.85 33.62
CA ALA A 383 -36.68 94.99 34.17
C ALA A 383 -35.61 94.74 33.11
N HIS A 384 -34.53 95.52 33.14
CA HIS A 384 -33.36 95.32 32.28
C HIS A 384 -32.54 94.15 32.86
N ILE A 385 -32.58 92.97 32.21
CA ILE A 385 -31.85 91.77 32.65
C ILE A 385 -30.63 91.55 31.75
N LEU A 386 -29.44 91.60 32.35
CA LEU A 386 -28.15 91.31 31.73
C LEU A 386 -27.41 90.24 32.53
N LEU A 387 -26.98 89.18 31.87
CA LEU A 387 -26.22 88.07 32.45
C LEU A 387 -24.81 88.09 31.85
N LEU A 388 -23.80 88.15 32.73
CA LEU A 388 -22.39 88.26 32.38
C LEU A 388 -21.64 87.01 32.88
N ASP A 389 -20.63 86.56 32.14
CA ASP A 389 -19.73 85.50 32.61
C ASP A 389 -18.67 86.05 33.60
N GLU A 390 -17.86 85.16 34.18
CA GLU A 390 -16.77 85.53 35.10
C GLU A 390 -15.69 86.44 34.46
N ARG A 391 -15.70 86.61 33.14
CA ARG A 391 -14.82 87.47 32.35
C ARG A 391 -15.53 88.73 31.83
N GLN A 392 -16.70 89.06 32.38
CA GLN A 392 -17.54 90.21 32.00
C GLN A 392 -18.01 90.19 30.54
N GLN A 393 -18.12 89.02 29.92
CA GLN A 393 -18.73 88.89 28.59
C GLN A 393 -20.24 88.66 28.71
N VAL A 394 -21.03 89.31 27.85
CA VAL A 394 -22.50 89.19 27.85
C VAL A 394 -22.88 87.78 27.41
N LEU A 395 -23.47 87.01 28.32
CA LEU A 395 -24.01 85.67 28.08
C LEU A 395 -25.48 85.73 27.63
N PHE A 396 -26.23 86.71 28.14
CA PHE A 396 -27.65 86.88 27.86
C PHE A 396 -28.07 88.34 28.11
N ALA A 397 -28.92 88.87 27.23
CA ALA A 397 -29.56 90.17 27.36
C ALA A 397 -31.01 90.03 26.87
N ASN A 398 -31.97 90.59 27.60
CA ASN A 398 -33.34 90.66 27.10
C ASN A 398 -33.50 91.79 26.05
N SER A 399 -34.60 91.77 25.31
CA SER A 399 -34.96 92.70 24.22
C SER A 399 -35.08 94.18 24.60
N LEU A 400 -35.12 94.53 25.89
CA LEU A 400 -35.06 95.92 26.34
C LEU A 400 -33.62 96.45 26.39
N ILE A 401 -32.62 95.57 26.37
CA ILE A 401 -31.18 95.92 26.37
C ILE A 401 -30.52 95.63 25.01
N ALA A 402 -30.94 94.56 24.32
CA ALA A 402 -30.39 94.12 23.04
C ALA A 402 -30.87 94.99 21.87
#